data_AF-A0A7C1MK19-F1
#
_entry.id   AF-A0A7C1MK19-F1
#
_cell.length_a   1.000
_cell.length_b   1.000
_cell.length_c   1.000
_cell.angle_alpha   90.00
_cell.angle_beta   90.00
_cell.angle_gamma   90.00
#
_symmetry.space_group_name_H-M   'P 1'
#
loop_
_entity.id
_entity.type
_entity.pdbx_description
1 polymer ?
#
loop_
_entity_poly.entity_id
_entity_poly.type
_entity_poly.pdbx_seq_one_letter_code
_entity_poly.pdbx_strand_id
1 'polypeptide(L)'
;MDKKVRLRELFKENKIIRVIGAHDALGAKLAQKAGFDAVWASGLEISTSHALPDANILTMTDFLAAASSMNEAVDIPIIADCDTGFGNSN
;
A
#
# COMPACT_ATOMS: atom_id res chain seq x y z
N MET A 1 -16.37 7.75 -3.11
CA MET A 1 -15.81 7.51 -4.45
C MET A 1 -15.16 6.12 -4.43
N ASP A 2 -15.34 5.29 -5.45
CA ASP A 2 -14.64 4.01 -5.51
C ASP A 2 -13.13 4.27 -5.67
N LYS A 3 -12.30 3.81 -4.71
CA LYS A 3 -10.85 4.06 -4.69
C LYS A 3 -10.14 3.56 -5.96
N LYS A 4 -10.61 2.47 -6.56
CA LYS A 4 -10.02 1.93 -7.79
C LYS A 4 -10.28 2.85 -9.00
N VAL A 5 -11.43 3.53 -9.01
CA VAL A 5 -11.77 4.54 -10.02
C VAL A 5 -10.90 5.77 -9.81
N ARG A 6 -10.75 6.23 -8.56
CA ARG A 6 -9.88 7.35 -8.21
C ARG A 6 -8.43 7.12 -8.64
N LEU A 7 -7.88 5.92 -8.43
CA LEU A 7 -6.53 5.59 -8.87
C LEU A 7 -6.38 5.65 -10.40
N ARG A 8 -7.37 5.15 -11.16
CA ARG A 8 -7.38 5.24 -12.63
C ARG A 8 -7.49 6.67 -13.13
N GLU A 9 -8.19 7.54 -12.41
CA GLU A 9 -8.25 8.97 -12.72
C GLU A 9 -6.90 9.63 -12.47
N LEU A 10 -6.26 9.36 -11.32
CA LEU A 10 -4.92 9.87 -11.00
C LEU A 10 -3.92 9.57 -12.12
N PHE A 11 -3.89 8.35 -12.66
CA PHE A 11 -3.00 7.97 -13.77
C PHE A 11 -3.25 8.71 -15.08
N LYS A 12 -4.41 9.36 -15.26
CA LYS A 12 -4.73 10.17 -16.44
C LYS A 12 -4.41 11.65 -16.24
N GLU A 13 -4.14 12.07 -15.01
CA GLU A 13 -3.82 13.47 -14.71
C GLU A 13 -2.42 13.81 -15.25
N ASN A 14 -2.27 14.94 -15.94
CA ASN A 14 -0.97 15.42 -16.41
C ASN A 14 -0.19 16.14 -15.28
N LYS A 15 -0.03 15.47 -14.14
CA LYS A 15 0.67 15.99 -12.95
C LYS A 15 1.46 14.86 -12.28
N ILE A 16 2.41 15.25 -11.43
CA ILE A 16 3.09 14.29 -10.55
C ILE A 16 2.10 13.76 -9.52
N ILE A 17 1.92 12.44 -9.49
CA ILE A 17 1.15 11.73 -8.46
C ILE A 17 2.10 11.39 -7.32
N ARG A 18 1.76 11.81 -6.10
CA ARG A 18 2.60 11.60 -4.93
C ARG A 18 2.09 10.40 -4.14
N VAL A 19 2.90 9.35 -4.10
CA VAL A 19 2.62 8.12 -3.35
C VAL A 19 3.70 7.98 -2.28
N ILE A 20 3.29 7.65 -1.05
CA ILE A 20 4.22 7.44 0.07
C ILE A 20 4.03 6.05 0.68
N GLY A 21 5.13 5.46 1.12
CA GLY A 21 5.13 4.18 1.84
C GLY A 21 4.46 4.26 3.21
N ALA A 22 3.76 3.20 3.58
CA ALA A 22 3.33 2.94 4.95
C ALA A 22 3.30 1.43 5.22
N HIS A 23 3.44 1.06 6.49
CA HIS A 23 3.39 -0.32 6.98
C HIS A 23 2.21 -0.60 7.91
N ASP A 24 1.48 0.44 8.34
CA ASP A 24 0.31 0.31 9.21
C ASP A 24 -0.78 1.36 8.93
N ALA A 25 -1.95 1.18 9.56
CA ALA A 25 -3.11 2.06 9.40
C ALA A 25 -2.85 3.51 9.87
N LEU A 26 -1.99 3.71 10.87
CA LEU A 26 -1.66 5.04 11.37
C LEU A 26 -0.81 5.81 10.36
N GLY A 27 0.21 5.18 9.81
CA GLY A 27 1.04 5.71 8.73
C GLY A 27 0.20 6.09 7.51
N ALA A 28 -0.73 5.23 7.10
CA ALA A 28 -1.67 5.55 6.01
C ALA A 28 -2.56 6.78 6.34
N LYS A 29 -3.10 6.88 7.56
CA LYS A 29 -3.86 8.06 8.00
C LYS A 29 -3.02 9.33 7.99
N LEU A 30 -1.75 9.26 8.40
CA LEU A 30 -0.83 10.39 8.36
C LEU A 30 -0.52 10.80 6.92
N ALA A 31 -0.30 9.84 6.02
CA ALA A 31 -0.12 10.08 4.59
C ALA A 31 -1.32 10.82 3.98
N GLN A 32 -2.55 10.37 4.26
CA GLN A 32 -3.76 11.07 3.82
C GLN A 32 -3.82 12.50 4.37
N LYS A 33 -3.56 12.68 5.68
CA LYS A 33 -3.58 14.02 6.30
C LYS A 33 -2.52 14.96 5.74
N ALA A 34 -1.37 14.42 5.34
CA ALA A 34 -0.30 15.17 4.67
C ALA A 34 -0.61 15.50 3.19
N GLY A 35 -1.73 14.98 2.66
CA GLY A 35 -2.20 15.31 1.30
C GLY A 35 -1.54 14.50 0.19
N PHE A 36 -0.99 13.32 0.48
CA PHE A 36 -0.54 12.38 -0.56
C PHE A 36 -1.73 11.87 -1.38
N ASP A 37 -1.49 11.57 -2.65
CA ASP A 37 -2.53 11.15 -3.59
C ASP A 37 -2.92 9.67 -3.40
N ALA A 38 -1.99 8.84 -2.92
CA ALA A 38 -2.18 7.43 -2.58
C ALA A 38 -1.12 6.95 -1.57
N VAL A 39 -1.32 5.74 -1.04
CA VAL A 39 -0.36 5.05 -0.15
C VAL A 39 0.20 3.83 -0.87
N TRP A 40 1.49 3.59 -0.72
CA TRP A 40 2.18 2.38 -1.12
C TRP A 40 2.31 1.46 0.11
N ALA A 41 1.60 0.33 0.10
CA ALA A 41 1.79 -0.70 1.11
C ALA A 41 3.08 -1.47 0.79
N SER A 42 4.20 -0.93 1.26
CA SER A 42 5.55 -1.34 0.84
C SER A 42 5.95 -2.69 1.43
N GLY A 43 6.45 -3.60 0.59
CA GLY A 43 7.03 -4.89 1.03
C GLY A 43 8.12 -4.71 2.09
N LEU A 44 9.07 -3.83 1.79
CA LEU A 44 10.16 -3.43 2.70
C LEU A 44 9.69 -2.88 4.04
N GLU A 45 8.81 -1.88 4.06
CA GLU A 45 8.37 -1.26 5.33
C GLU A 45 7.57 -2.25 6.18
N ILE A 46 6.70 -3.05 5.56
CA ILE A 46 5.93 -4.07 6.28
C ILE A 46 6.89 -5.10 6.87
N SER A 47 7.81 -5.67 6.08
CA SER A 47 8.80 -6.64 6.57
C SER A 47 9.65 -6.10 7.73
N THR A 48 10.15 -4.86 7.59
CA THR A 48 11.00 -4.25 8.62
C THR A 48 10.25 -3.86 9.89
N SER A 49 8.95 -3.58 9.81
CA SER A 49 8.10 -3.38 11.01
C SER A 49 7.97 -4.66 11.85
N HIS A 50 8.15 -5.83 11.24
CA HIS A 50 8.25 -7.14 11.90
C HIS A 50 9.68 -7.52 12.30
N ALA A 51 10.65 -6.61 12.17
CA ALA A 51 12.08 -6.86 12.38
C ALA A 51 12.65 -7.98 11.48
N LEU A 52 12.10 -8.13 10.27
CA LEU A 52 12.55 -9.08 9.27
C LEU A 52 13.15 -8.36 8.06
N PRO A 53 14.14 -8.97 7.37
CA PRO A 53 14.59 -8.48 6.07
C PRO A 53 13.48 -8.64 5.04
N ASP A 54 13.48 -7.75 4.04
CA ASP A 54 12.61 -7.84 2.88
C ASP A 54 13.10 -8.93 1.92
N ALA A 55 12.72 -10.17 2.22
CA ALA A 55 13.23 -11.38 1.58
C ALA A 55 12.17 -12.50 1.52
N ASN A 56 10.89 -12.12 1.35
CA ASN A 56 9.75 -13.03 1.29
C ASN A 56 9.62 -13.97 2.51
N ILE A 57 10.01 -13.52 3.70
CA ILE A 57 9.86 -14.27 4.96
C ILE A 57 8.43 -14.15 5.48
N LEU A 58 7.85 -12.95 5.41
CA LEU A 58 6.43 -12.74 5.68
C LEU A 58 5.58 -13.40 4.60
N THR A 59 4.41 -13.89 5.00
CA THR A 59 3.48 -14.55 4.11
C THR A 59 2.62 -13.54 3.36
N MET A 60 2.02 -13.97 2.24
CA MET A 60 1.01 -13.18 1.51
C MET A 60 -0.11 -12.66 2.43
N THR A 61 -0.53 -13.48 3.41
CA THR A 61 -1.60 -13.09 4.35
C THR A 61 -1.16 -11.97 5.28
N ASP A 62 0.12 -11.91 5.67
CA ASP A 62 0.66 -10.82 6.48
C ASP A 62 0.61 -9.49 5.71
N PHE A 63 1.07 -9.49 4.45
CA PHE A 63 0.98 -8.31 3.57
C PHE A 63 -0.47 -7.88 3.29
N LEU A 64 -1.35 -8.86 3.03
CA LEU A 64 -2.78 -8.60 2.81
C LEU A 64 -3.43 -7.98 4.05
N ALA A 65 -3.09 -8.46 5.25
CA ALA A 65 -3.62 -7.91 6.50
C ALA A 65 -3.21 -6.44 6.70
N ALA A 66 -1.92 -6.12 6.47
CA ALA A 66 -1.43 -4.75 6.54
C ALA A 66 -2.11 -3.84 5.51
N ALA A 67 -2.18 -4.26 4.24
CA ALA A 67 -2.82 -3.50 3.16
C ALA A 67 -4.32 -3.31 3.39
N SER A 68 -5.02 -4.33 3.89
CA SER A 68 -6.45 -4.26 4.20
C SER A 68 -6.73 -3.29 5.34
N SER A 69 -5.93 -3.36 6.41
CA SER A 69 -6.04 -2.43 7.55
C SER A 69 -5.82 -0.98 7.11
N MET A 70 -4.79 -0.72 6.29
CA MET A 70 -4.57 0.60 5.70
C MET A 70 -5.75 1.04 4.83
N ASN A 71 -6.27 0.15 3.99
CA ASN A 71 -7.39 0.46 3.11
C ASN A 71 -8.67 0.80 3.87
N GLU A 72 -8.97 0.12 4.96
CA GLU A 72 -10.13 0.44 5.81
C GLU A 72 -9.93 1.78 6.54
N ALA A 73 -8.69 2.13 6.86
CA ALA A 73 -8.38 3.35 7.58
C ALA A 73 -8.47 4.62 6.73
N VAL A 74 -8.22 4.60 5.42
CA VAL A 74 -8.14 5.83 4.60
C VAL A 74 -9.21 5.93 3.53
N ASP A 75 -9.39 7.11 2.93
CA ASP A 75 -10.27 7.37 1.78
C ASP A 75 -9.51 7.43 0.45
N ILE A 76 -8.18 7.56 0.50
CA ILE A 76 -7.29 7.53 -0.68
C ILE A 76 -6.94 6.09 -1.10
N PRO A 77 -6.48 5.86 -2.34
CA PRO A 77 -6.10 4.53 -2.81
C PRO A 77 -4.90 3.94 -2.05
N ILE A 78 -4.92 2.63 -1.86
CA ILE A 78 -3.75 1.83 -1.45
C ILE A 78 -3.25 1.07 -2.68
N ILE A 79 -1.95 1.16 -2.96
CA ILE A 79 -1.25 0.36 -3.96
C ILE A 79 -0.47 -0.70 -3.18
N ALA A 80 -0.80 -1.97 -3.37
CA ALA A 80 -0.19 -3.06 -2.63
C ALA A 80 1.06 -3.60 -3.36
N ASP A 81 2.15 -3.77 -2.61
CA ASP A 81 3.28 -4.59 -3.04
C ASP A 81 2.90 -6.06 -2.95
N CYS A 82 3.07 -6.78 -4.05
CA CYS A 82 2.75 -8.21 -4.13
C CYS A 82 4.00 -9.04 -4.46
N ASP A 83 5.21 -8.48 -4.33
CA ASP A 83 6.46 -9.12 -4.71
C ASP A 83 6.37 -9.76 -6.12
N THR A 84 6.64 -11.05 -6.20
CA THR A 84 6.53 -11.89 -7.39
C THR A 84 5.21 -12.64 -7.50
N GLY A 85 4.24 -12.33 -6.62
CA GLY A 85 2.90 -12.93 -6.58
C GLY A 85 2.72 -14.05 -5.55
N PHE A 86 3.67 -14.24 -4.62
CA PHE A 86 3.62 -15.24 -3.54
C PHE A 86 3.36 -16.69 -4.00
N GLY A 87 3.72 -17.03 -5.23
CA GLY A 87 3.40 -18.30 -5.84
C GLY A 87 3.58 -18.27 -7.35
N ASN A 88 2.84 -19.14 -8.05
CA ASN A 88 2.76 -19.15 -9.50
C ASN A 88 1.31 -18.90 -9.94
N SER A 89 1.02 -18.99 -11.23
CA SER A 89 -0.30 -18.69 -11.79
C SER A 89 -1.38 -19.75 -11.54
N ASN A 90 -1.05 -20.91 -10.95
CA ASN A 90 -1.87 -22.13 -10.93
C ASN A 90 -2.07 -22.70 -9.52
#